data_AF-A0A356K4C1-F1
#
_entry.id   AF-A0A356K4C1-F1
#
_cell.length_a   1.000
_cell.length_b   1.000
_cell.length_c   1.000
_cell.angle_alpha   90.00
_cell.angle_beta   90.00
_cell.angle_gamma   90.00
#
_symmetry.space_group_name_H-M   'P 1'
#
loop_
_entity.id
_entity.type
_entity.pdbx_description
1 polymer ?
#
loop_
_entity_poly.entity_id
_entity_poly.type
_entity_poly.pdbx_seq_one_letter_code
_entity_poly.pdbx_strand_id
1 'polypeptide(L)' 'TAVTKTTGEADEMFEGMAPMFGLTVDQARTIPMVLAGTVEDVCDQLHRYRELYGTSYWVIHEGEVEAMAPVVAQVAGT' A
#
# COMPACT_ATOMS: atom_id res chain seq x y z
N THR A 1 -6.79 -1.16 -1.42
CA THR A 1 -5.33 -1.40 -1.40
C THR A 1 -4.95 -1.83 -2.81
N ALA A 2 -3.67 -1.92 -3.16
CA ALA A 2 -3.26 -2.48 -4.45
C ALA A 2 -1.85 -3.08 -4.32
N VAL A 3 -1.76 -4.34 -3.90
CA VAL A 3 -0.48 -5.06 -3.97
C VAL A 3 -0.23 -5.36 -5.45
N THR A 4 0.76 -4.69 -6.03
CA THR A 4 1.11 -4.82 -7.45
C THR A 4 2.32 -5.73 -7.61
N LYS A 5 2.51 -6.30 -8.81
CA LYS A 5 3.66 -7.18 -9.08
C LYS A 5 4.95 -6.38 -9.23
N THR A 6 4.83 -5.10 -9.60
CA THR A 6 5.96 -4.17 -9.73
C THR A 6 5.63 -2.79 -9.18
N THR A 7 6.66 -2.05 -8.79
CA THR A 7 6.54 -0.63 -8.38
C THR A 7 6.00 0.24 -9.52
N GLY A 8 6.29 -0.09 -10.78
CA GLY A 8 5.77 0.65 -11.96
C GLY A 8 4.24 0.57 -12.12
N GLU A 9 3.63 -0.56 -11.80
CA GLU A 9 2.15 -0.71 -11.80
C GLU A 9 1.49 0.14 -10.70
N ALA A 10 2.18 0.33 -9.57
CA ALA A 10 1.70 1.23 -8.52
C ALA A 10 1.78 2.69 -8.97
N ASP A 11 2.81 3.06 -9.74
CA ASP A 11 2.97 4.40 -10.29
C ASP A 11 1.83 4.74 -11.26
N GLU A 12 1.50 3.83 -12.18
CA GLU A 12 0.36 3.98 -13.10
C GLU A 12 -0.97 4.09 -12.34
N MET A 13 -1.13 3.36 -11.23
CA MET A 13 -2.31 3.47 -10.38
C MET A 13 -2.43 4.88 -9.76
N PHE A 14 -1.33 5.42 -9.21
CA PHE A 14 -1.35 6.76 -8.63
C PHE A 14 -1.60 7.84 -9.69
N GLU A 15 -1.02 7.70 -10.89
CA GLU A 15 -1.28 8.60 -12.02
C GLU A 15 -2.76 8.61 -12.43
N GLY A 16 -3.41 7.44 -12.43
CA GLY A 16 -4.84 7.33 -12.74
C GLY A 16 -5.76 7.80 -11.64
N MET A 17 -5.44 7.54 -10.37
CA MET A 17 -6.31 7.86 -9.22
C MET A 17 -6.15 9.28 -8.70
N ALA A 18 -4.93 9.83 -8.65
CA ALA A 18 -4.69 11.14 -8.01
C ALA A 18 -5.57 12.27 -8.59
N PRO A 19 -5.76 12.38 -9.92
CA PRO A 19 -6.64 13.41 -10.50
C PRO A 19 -8.12 13.25 -10.10
N MET A 20 -8.60 12.01 -9.91
CA MET A 20 -10.00 11.76 -9.49
C MET A 20 -10.30 12.30 -8.09
N PHE A 21 -9.28 12.49 -7.26
CA PHE A 21 -9.37 13.07 -5.92
C PHE A 21 -8.86 14.51 -5.84
N GLY A 22 -8.50 15.13 -6.99
CA GLY A 22 -7.96 16.49 -7.04
C GLY A 22 -6.56 16.62 -6.43
N LEU A 23 -5.79 15.55 -6.42
CA LEU A 23 -4.45 15.47 -5.83
C LEU A 23 -3.37 15.39 -6.92
N THR A 24 -2.15 15.80 -6.59
CA THR A 24 -0.97 15.40 -7.37
C THR A 24 -0.58 13.95 -7.04
N VAL A 25 0.16 13.30 -7.95
CA VAL A 25 0.69 11.94 -7.73
C VAL A 25 1.53 11.87 -6.45
N ASP A 26 2.42 12.85 -6.25
CA ASP A 26 3.25 12.93 -5.05
C ASP A 26 2.41 13.07 -3.79
N GLN A 27 1.34 13.87 -3.82
CA GLN A 27 0.42 13.98 -2.69
C GLN A 27 -0.30 12.66 -2.42
N ALA A 28 -0.78 11.98 -3.46
CA ALA A 28 -1.47 10.71 -3.32
C ALA A 28 -0.59 9.62 -2.67
N ARG A 29 0.71 9.59 -3.00
CA ARG A 29 1.69 8.67 -2.38
C ARG A 29 1.92 8.91 -0.90
N THR A 30 1.66 10.12 -0.41
CA THR A 30 1.79 10.44 1.02
C THR A 30 0.58 10.00 1.84
N ILE A 31 -0.54 9.64 1.20
CA ILE A 31 -1.79 9.29 1.89
C ILE A 31 -1.62 7.92 2.57
N PRO A 32 -1.72 7.85 3.91
CA PRO A 32 -1.49 6.61 4.64
C PRO A 32 -2.43 5.48 4.22
N MET A 33 -3.66 5.83 3.84
CA MET A 33 -4.71 4.84 3.50
C MET A 33 -4.42 4.05 2.22
N VAL A 34 -3.44 4.46 1.40
CA VAL A 34 -3.11 3.79 0.15
C VAL A 34 -1.85 2.96 0.35
N LEU A 35 -2.02 1.63 0.42
CA LEU A 35 -0.92 0.68 0.30
C LEU A 35 -0.81 0.28 -1.17
N ALA A 36 0.30 0.62 -1.81
CA ALA A 36 0.54 0.30 -3.20
C ALA A 36 2.02 0.04 -3.48
N GLY A 37 2.31 -0.94 -4.33
CA GLY A 37 3.67 -1.36 -4.68
C GLY A 37 3.86 -2.87 -4.55
N THR A 38 5.13 -3.28 -4.64
CA THR A 38 5.52 -4.68 -4.42
C THR A 38 5.25 -5.12 -2.98
N VAL A 39 5.40 -6.42 -2.72
CA VAL A 39 5.29 -6.97 -1.35
C VAL A 39 6.22 -6.25 -0.38
N GLU A 40 7.48 -6.00 -0.78
CA GLU A 40 8.46 -5.28 0.04
C GLU A 40 8.05 -3.82 0.25
N ASP A 41 7.62 -3.11 -0.81
CA ASP A 41 7.14 -1.74 -0.70
C ASP A 41 5.97 -1.63 0.30
N VAL A 42 5.05 -2.60 0.28
CA VAL A 42 3.89 -2.62 1.18
C VAL A 42 4.31 -2.97 2.61
N CYS A 43 5.24 -3.90 2.82
CA CYS A 43 5.82 -4.15 4.14
C CYS A 43 6.44 -2.88 4.73
N ASP A 44 7.25 -2.16 3.94
CA ASP A 44 7.90 -0.93 4.38
C ASP A 44 6.89 0.18 4.69
N GLN A 45 5.83 0.31 3.88
CA GLN A 45 4.72 1.22 4.18
C GLN A 45 4.05 0.89 5.51
N LEU A 46 3.75 -0.39 5.77
CA LEU A 46 3.14 -0.84 7.02
C LEU A 46 4.03 -0.53 8.23
N HIS A 47 5.34 -0.79 8.15
CA HIS A 47 6.28 -0.46 9.21
C HIS A 47 6.35 1.06 9.45
N ARG A 48 6.50 1.85 8.38
CA ARG A 48 6.51 3.31 8.46
C ARG A 48 5.23 3.86 9.09
N TYR A 49 4.06 3.33 8.73
CA TYR A 49 2.79 3.78 9.31
C TYR A 49 2.62 3.33 10.76
N ARG A 50 3.16 2.18 11.15
CA ARG A 50 3.23 1.77 12.56
C ARG A 50 4.11 2.72 13.37
N GLU A 51 5.25 3.14 12.84
CA GLU A 51 6.15 4.10 13.51
C GLU A 51 5.55 5.50 13.62
N LEU A 52 4.96 6.01 12.53
CA LEU A 52 4.41 7.36 12.49
C LEU A 52 3.08 7.51 13.23
N TYR A 53 2.22 6.50 13.14
CA TYR A 53 0.82 6.61 13.58
C TYR A 53 0.41 5.56 14.61
N GLY A 54 1.27 4.61 14.95
CA GLY A 54 0.94 3.54 15.90
C GLY A 54 -0.06 2.51 15.36
N THR A 55 -0.20 2.42 14.03
CA THR A 55 -1.16 1.51 13.38
C THR A 55 -0.88 0.04 13.77
N SER A 56 -1.94 -0.66 14.18
CA SER A 56 -1.85 -2.08 14.61
C SER A 56 -2.64 -3.04 13.72
N TYR A 57 -3.49 -2.54 12.82
CA TYR A 57 -4.25 -3.35 11.87
C TYR A 57 -4.52 -2.57 10.59
N TRP A 58 -4.79 -3.32 9.51
CA TRP A 58 -5.24 -2.78 8.23
C TRP A 58 -6.44 -3.57 7.75
N VAL A 59 -7.36 -2.88 7.07
CA VAL A 59 -8.52 -3.51 6.44
C VAL A 59 -8.26 -3.57 4.95
N ILE A 60 -8.43 -4.75 4.35
CA ILE A 60 -8.30 -4.99 2.91
C ILE A 60 -9.61 -5.53 2.36
N HIS A 61 -9.83 -5.39 1.06
CA HIS A 61 -11.01 -5.98 0.42
C HIS A 61 -10.83 -7.49 0.20
N GLU A 62 -11.94 -8.23 0.13
CA GLU A 62 -11.95 -9.68 -0.08
C GLU A 62 -11.13 -10.11 -1.30
N GLY A 63 -11.25 -9.39 -2.42
CA GLY A 63 -10.50 -9.68 -3.65
C GLY A 63 -8.99 -9.41 -3.58
N GLU A 64 -8.50 -8.88 -2.47
CA GLU A 64 -7.08 -8.59 -2.25
C GLU A 64 -6.42 -9.57 -1.26
N VAL A 65 -7.18 -10.49 -0.69
CA VAL A 65 -6.72 -11.40 0.38
C VAL A 65 -5.54 -12.25 -0.10
N GLU A 66 -5.62 -12.84 -1.29
CA GLU A 66 -4.56 -13.65 -1.87
C GLU A 66 -3.32 -12.83 -2.22
N ALA A 67 -3.52 -11.59 -2.68
CA ALA A 67 -2.42 -10.68 -3.01
C ALA A 67 -1.68 -10.19 -1.74
N MET A 68 -2.39 -10.08 -0.62
CA MET A 68 -1.82 -9.68 0.67
C MET A 68 -1.21 -10.84 1.46
N ALA A 69 -1.52 -12.10 1.13
CA ALA A 69 -0.95 -13.28 1.78
C ALA A 69 0.60 -13.28 1.90
N PRO A 70 1.39 -12.96 0.85
CA PRO A 70 2.84 -12.88 0.97
C PRO A 70 3.32 -11.75 1.89
N VAL A 71 2.62 -10.60 1.94
CA VAL A 71 2.94 -9.50 2.87
C VAL A 71 2.75 -9.98 4.31
N VAL A 72 1.61 -10.60 4.60
CA VAL A 72 1.33 -11.15 5.94
C VAL A 72 2.39 -12.17 6.36
N ALA A 73 2.81 -13.05 5.45
CA ALA A 73 3.85 -14.04 5.73
C ALA A 73 5.20 -13.40 6.11
N GLN A 74 5.55 -12.25 5.54
CA GLN A 74 6.77 -11.52 5.89
C GLN A 74 6.65 -10.76 7.21
N VAL A 75 5.53 -10.05 7.44
CA VAL A 75 5.34 -9.18 8.61
C VAL A 75 4.96 -9.96 9.88
N ALA A 76 4.36 -11.15 9.75
CA ALA A 76 4.04 -12.00 10.91
C ALA A 76 5.27 -12.68 11.54
N GLY A 77 6.44 -12.60 10.88
CA GLY A 77 7.70 -13.21 11.32
C GLY A 77 8.61 -12.31 12.16
N THR A 78 8.17 -11.10 12.51
CA THR A 78 8.92 -10.10 13.30
C THR A 78 8.24 -9.78 14.63
#